data_AF-A0AAD9TH67-F1
#
_entry.id   AF-A0AAD9TH67-F1
#
_cell.length_a   1.000
_cell.length_b   1.000
_cell.length_c   1.000
_cell.angle_alpha   90.00
_cell.angle_beta   90.00
_cell.angle_gamma   90.00
#
_symmetry.space_group_name_H-M   'P 1'
#
loop_
_entity.id
_entity.type
_entity.pdbx_description
1 polymer ?
#
loop_
_entity_poly.entity_id
_entity_poly.type
_entity_poly.pdbx_seq_one_letter_code
_entity_poly.pdbx_strand_id
1 'polypeptide(L)'
;MELITGRKAIDQSQDEESVSIVNWFRKIRSDKKAFSLSIDDAIEVDEGNLDSISTVAELAMHCCEREPYQRPEMAHVVNVLSSLDDKWTPTEPDSDHYILGIDP
;
A
#
# COMPACT_ATOMS: atom_id res chain seq x y z
N MET A 1 -0.46 0.82 -2.65
CA MET A 1 -0.77 1.74 -3.76
C MET A 1 -2.21 2.22 -3.66
N GLU A 2 -3.20 1.33 -3.64
CA GLU A 2 -4.62 1.73 -3.46
C GLU A 2 -4.84 2.59 -2.21
N LEU A 3 -4.27 2.19 -1.07
CA LEU A 3 -4.33 2.97 0.18
C LEU A 3 -3.66 4.35 0.11
N ILE A 4 -2.67 4.54 -0.77
CA ILE A 4 -1.94 5.81 -0.88
C ILE A 4 -2.73 6.79 -1.75
N THR A 5 -3.46 6.30 -2.74
CA THR A 5 -4.00 7.14 -3.82
C THR A 5 -5.52 7.10 -3.96
N GLY A 6 -6.22 6.26 -3.19
CA GLY A 6 -7.66 6.07 -3.28
C GLY A 6 -8.15 5.42 -4.58
N ARG A 7 -7.23 5.06 -5.49
CA ARG A 7 -7.54 4.45 -6.79
C ARG A 7 -7.75 2.95 -6.66
N LYS A 8 -8.59 2.40 -7.52
CA LYS A 8 -8.79 0.95 -7.68
C LYS A 8 -7.56 0.31 -8.34
N ALA A 9 -7.24 -0.93 -7.97
CA ALA A 9 -6.15 -1.69 -8.59
C ALA A 9 -6.27 -1.79 -10.12
N ILE A 10 -7.50 -1.95 -10.62
CA ILE A 10 -7.84 -2.00 -12.04
C ILE A 10 -8.96 -0.99 -12.31
N ASP A 11 -8.71 -0.03 -13.19
CA ASP A 11 -9.68 0.96 -13.64
C ASP A 11 -9.82 0.93 -15.17
N GLN A 12 -10.90 0.29 -15.64
CA GLN A 12 -11.18 0.13 -17.08
C GLN A 12 -11.60 1.43 -17.78
N SER A 13 -11.84 2.52 -17.02
CA SER A 13 -12.12 3.83 -17.61
C SER A 13 -10.86 4.59 -18.06
N GLN A 14 -9.67 4.14 -17.65
CA GLN A 14 -8.38 4.73 -18.02
C GLN A 14 -7.84 4.15 -19.33
N ASP A 15 -6.81 4.79 -19.88
CA ASP A 15 -6.02 4.27 -21.01
C ASP A 15 -5.33 2.94 -20.67
N GLU A 16 -5.04 2.10 -21.68
CA GLU A 16 -4.44 0.76 -21.50
C GLU A 16 -3.19 0.75 -20.62
N GLU A 17 -2.37 1.81 -20.68
CA GLU A 17 -1.14 1.90 -19.89
C GLU A 17 -1.40 2.30 -18.43
N SER A 18 -2.58 2.84 -18.11
CA SER A 18 -2.98 3.32 -16.79
C SER A 18 -4.14 2.53 -16.17
N VAL A 19 -4.67 1.53 -16.87
CA VAL A 19 -5.69 0.60 -16.34
C VAL A 19 -5.20 -0.07 -15.06
N SER A 20 -3.93 -0.49 -15.03
CA SER A 20 -3.32 -1.05 -13.83
C SER A 20 -2.72 0.06 -12.97
N ILE A 21 -3.11 0.10 -11.69
CA ILE A 21 -2.53 1.04 -10.73
C ILE A 21 -1.01 0.92 -10.67
N VAL A 22 -0.43 -0.28 -10.84
CA VAL A 22 1.02 -0.49 -10.78
C VAL A 22 1.72 0.22 -11.93
N ASN A 23 1.18 0.11 -13.15
CA ASN A 23 1.77 0.78 -14.32
C ASN A 23 1.65 2.30 -14.22
N TRP A 24 0.47 2.78 -13.81
CA TRP A 24 0.24 4.20 -13.59
C TRP A 24 1.14 4.76 -12.47
N PHE A 25 1.26 4.05 -11.34
CA PHE A 25 2.04 4.48 -10.18
C PHE A 25 3.53 4.56 -10.50
N ARG A 26 4.08 3.65 -11.32
CA ARG A 26 5.46 3.75 -11.82
C ARG A 26 5.73 5.06 -12.56
N LYS A 27 4.78 5.51 -13.39
CA LYS A 27 4.90 6.78 -14.13
C LYS A 27 4.89 7.97 -13.19
N ILE A 28 3.92 8.00 -12.27
CA ILE A 28 3.72 9.11 -11.33
C ILE A 28 4.86 9.22 -10.32
N ARG A 29 5.39 8.09 -9.81
CA ARG A 29 6.45 8.09 -8.80
C ARG A 29 7.75 8.76 -9.28
N SER A 30 7.96 8.84 -10.60
CA SER A 30 9.13 9.49 -11.20
C SER A 30 9.08 11.02 -11.09
N ASP A 31 7.90 11.61 -10.87
CA ASP A 31 7.71 13.05 -10.68
C ASP A 31 7.18 13.33 -9.27
N LYS A 32 8.01 13.95 -8.42
CA LYS A 32 7.67 14.26 -7.03
C LYS A 32 6.40 15.11 -6.90
N LYS A 33 6.18 16.05 -7.83
CA LYS A 33 5.01 16.93 -7.82
C LYS A 33 3.76 16.14 -8.22
N ALA A 34 3.87 15.32 -9.27
CA ALA A 34 2.76 14.46 -9.69
C ALA A 34 2.40 13.45 -8.59
N PHE A 35 3.40 12.88 -7.91
CA PHE A 35 3.19 11.97 -6.79
C PHE A 35 2.45 12.65 -5.63
N SER A 36 2.89 13.83 -5.20
CA SER A 36 2.23 14.57 -4.12
C SER A 36 0.77 14.92 -4.46
N LEU A 37 0.46 15.26 -5.72
CA LEU A 37 -0.91 15.51 -6.19
C LEU A 37 -1.75 14.23 -6.36
N SER A 38 -1.14 13.06 -6.25
CA SER A 38 -1.79 11.77 -6.45
C SER A 38 -2.13 11.04 -5.16
N ILE A 39 -1.70 11.60 -4.02
CA ILE A 39 -2.04 11.10 -2.68
C ILE A 39 -3.54 11.31 -2.47
N ASP A 40 -4.20 10.34 -1.85
CA ASP A 40 -5.62 10.41 -1.52
C ASP A 40 -5.92 11.66 -0.68
N ASP A 41 -6.92 12.45 -1.08
CA ASP A 41 -7.33 13.67 -0.37
C ASP A 41 -7.80 13.40 1.08
N ALA A 42 -8.15 12.14 1.41
CA ALA A 42 -8.48 11.73 2.76
C ALA A 42 -7.26 11.60 3.68
N ILE A 43 -6.04 11.61 3.13
CA ILE A 43 -4.78 11.62 3.89
C ILE A 43 -4.38 13.07 4.11
N GLU A 44 -4.35 13.52 5.36
CA GLU A 44 -3.81 14.84 5.72
C GLU A 44 -2.30 14.83 5.54
N VAL A 45 -1.79 15.45 4.46
CA VAL A 45 -0.36 15.50 4.16
C VAL A 45 0.30 16.70 4.82
N ASP A 46 1.37 16.45 5.59
CA ASP A 46 2.23 17.45 6.20
C ASP A 46 3.73 17.10 6.04
N GLU A 47 4.64 18.01 6.39
CA GLU A 47 6.09 17.78 6.26
C GLU A 47 6.59 16.62 7.14
N GLY A 48 5.90 16.29 8.23
CA GLY A 48 6.26 15.22 9.16
C GLY A 48 5.85 13.82 8.68
N ASN A 49 4.85 13.71 7.80
CA ASN A 49 4.37 12.41 7.30
C ASN A 49 4.72 12.12 5.83
N LEU A 50 5.10 13.13 5.05
CA LEU A 50 5.40 12.97 3.63
C LEU A 50 6.56 11.99 3.39
N ASP A 51 7.57 12.00 4.26
CA ASP A 51 8.68 11.05 4.21
C ASP A 51 8.22 9.61 4.44
N SER A 52 7.38 9.37 5.44
CA SER A 52 6.79 8.05 5.70
C SER A 52 5.91 7.58 4.53
N ILE A 53 5.08 8.45 3.96
CA ILE A 53 4.27 8.15 2.76
C ILE A 53 5.19 7.78 1.58
N SER A 54 6.28 8.52 1.39
CA SER A 54 7.27 8.23 0.36
C SER A 54 7.91 6.85 0.57
N THR A 55 8.29 6.51 1.80
CA THR A 55 8.82 5.18 2.16
C THR A 55 7.82 4.07 1.84
N VAL A 56 6.55 4.22 2.24
CA VAL A 56 5.49 3.24 1.93
C VAL A 56 5.27 3.10 0.41
N ALA A 57 5.33 4.21 -0.33
CA ALA A 57 5.22 4.20 -1.79
C ALA A 57 6.39 3.47 -2.47
N GLU A 58 7.62 3.67 -1.98
CA GLU A 58 8.81 2.95 -2.43
C GLU A 58 8.69 1.45 -2.14
N LEU A 59 8.28 1.09 -0.92
CA LEU A 59 8.11 -0.30 -0.52
C LEU A 59 7.05 -1.00 -1.39
N ALA A 60 5.93 -0.33 -1.68
CA ALA A 60 4.89 -0.85 -2.55
C ALA A 60 5.39 -1.09 -3.99
N MET A 61 6.24 -0.20 -4.52
CA MET A 61 6.87 -0.38 -5.82
C MET A 61 7.72 -1.64 -5.88
N HIS A 62 8.57 -1.87 -4.87
CA HIS A 62 9.39 -3.07 -4.77
C HIS A 62 8.57 -4.36 -4.63
N CYS A 63 7.48 -4.32 -3.85
CA CYS A 63 6.57 -5.47 -3.72
C CYS A 63 5.89 -5.86 -5.05
N CYS A 64 5.70 -4.90 -5.95
CA CYS A 64 5.08 -5.09 -7.25
C CYS A 64 6.09 -5.23 -8.40
N GLU A 65 7.35 -5.56 -8.09
CA GLU A 65 8.34 -5.77 -9.14
C GLU A 65 7.96 -6.92 -10.08
N ARG A 66 8.33 -6.77 -11.35
CA ARG A 66 7.97 -7.75 -12.38
C ARG A 66 8.58 -9.11 -12.05
N GLU A 67 9.86 -9.10 -11.71
CA GLU A 67 10.61 -10.31 -11.41
C GLU A 67 10.44 -10.70 -9.93
N PRO A 68 10.04 -11.96 -9.63
CA PRO A 68 9.77 -12.38 -8.26
C PRO A 68 10.96 -12.23 -7.30
N TYR A 69 12.18 -12.44 -7.78
CA TYR A 69 13.39 -12.36 -6.95
C TYR A 69 13.79 -10.92 -6.59
N GLN A 70 13.20 -9.90 -7.22
CA GLN A 70 13.38 -8.50 -6.86
C GLN A 70 12.38 -8.03 -5.81
N ARG A 71 11.35 -8.84 -5.51
CA ARG A 71 10.36 -8.53 -4.49
C ARG A 71 10.96 -8.83 -3.12
N PRO A 72 10.81 -7.93 -2.14
CA PRO A 72 11.25 -8.19 -0.79
C PRO A 72 10.43 -9.32 -0.16
N GLU A 73 11.02 -10.04 0.80
CA GLU A 73 10.27 -10.95 1.65
C GLU A 73 9.24 -10.20 2.48
N MET A 74 8.06 -10.80 2.72
CA MET A 74 7.01 -10.14 3.52
C MET A 74 7.46 -9.80 4.94
N ALA A 75 8.41 -10.54 5.52
CA ALA A 75 9.02 -10.19 6.80
C ALA A 75 9.76 -8.84 6.74
N HIS A 76 10.47 -8.57 5.64
CA HIS A 76 11.13 -7.28 5.42
C HIS A 76 10.10 -6.16 5.24
N VAL A 77 9.01 -6.42 4.50
CA VAL A 77 7.91 -5.45 4.32
C VAL A 77 7.31 -5.06 5.66
N VAL A 78 6.96 -6.03 6.50
CA VAL A 78 6.42 -5.77 7.84
C VAL A 78 7.42 -4.99 8.69
N ASN A 79 8.70 -5.37 8.70
CA ASN A 79 9.72 -4.66 9.48
C ASN A 79 9.85 -3.17 9.10
N VAL A 80 9.81 -2.86 7.80
CA VAL A 80 9.82 -1.46 7.33
C VAL A 80 8.56 -0.74 7.78
N LEU A 81 7.37 -1.32 7.57
CA LEU A 81 6.11 -0.70 7.99
C LEU A 81 6.02 -0.48 9.51
N SER A 82 6.47 -1.45 10.31
CA SER A 82 6.51 -1.34 11.77
C SER A 82 7.49 -0.28 12.29
N SER A 83 8.46 0.15 11.47
CA SER A 83 9.36 1.25 11.84
C SER A 83 8.75 2.64 11.63
N LEU A 84 7.66 2.73 10.87
CA LEU A 84 6.96 3.97 10.55
C LEU A 84 5.81 4.28 11.51
N ASP A 85 5.39 3.32 12.34
CA ASP A 85 4.31 3.46 13.31
C ASP A 85 4.71 2.85 14.66
N ASP A 86 4.52 3.60 15.74
CA ASP A 86 4.92 3.19 17.09
C ASP A 86 3.98 2.13 17.70
N LYS A 87 2.77 1.90 17.13
CA LYS A 87 1.76 1.02 17.76
C LYS A 87 0.82 0.32 16.78
N TRP A 88 1.32 -0.68 16.05
CA TRP A 88 0.44 -1.74 15.58
C TRP A 88 0.27 -2.80 16.68
N THR A 89 -0.87 -2.80 17.37
CA THR A 89 -1.31 -3.93 18.20
C THR A 89 -2.33 -4.74 17.40
N PRO A 90 -2.12 -6.05 17.16
CA PRO A 90 -3.15 -6.88 16.58
C PRO A 90 -4.40 -6.79 17.46
N THR A 91 -5.51 -6.37 16.87
CA THR A 91 -6.82 -6.48 17.53
C THR A 91 -7.05 -7.96 17.80
N GLU A 92 -7.23 -8.33 19.08
CA GLU A 92 -7.53 -9.73 19.41
C GLU A 92 -8.74 -10.17 18.59
N PRO A 93 -8.67 -11.32 17.91
CA PRO A 93 -9.80 -11.79 17.14
C PRO A 93 -10.96 -12.06 18.10
N ASP A 94 -12.12 -11.47 17.77
CA ASP A 94 -13.34 -11.57 18.56
C ASP A 94 -13.64 -13.05 18.83
N SER A 95 -13.53 -13.43 20.11
CA SER A 95 -13.43 -14.84 20.52
C SER A 95 -14.74 -15.60 20.42
N ASP A 96 -15.80 -14.90 20.02
CA ASP A 96 -17.18 -15.36 20.10
C ASP A 96 -17.64 -16.13 18.85
N HIS A 97 -16.78 -16.31 17.83
CA HIS A 97 -17.16 -17.05 16.60
C HIS A 97 -16.65 -18.51 16.51
N TYR A 98 -15.94 -19.03 17.52
CA TYR A 98 -15.42 -20.41 17.48
C TYR A 98 -16.34 -21.45 18.13
N ILE A 99 -17.46 -21.03 18.70
CA ILE A 99 -18.43 -21.93 19.31
C ILE A 99 -19.68 -21.92 18.44
N LEU A 100 -19.72 -22.76 17.39
CA LEU A 100 -20.92 -23.37 16.80
C LEU A 100 -20.51 -24.00 15.46
N GLY A 101 -20.19 -25.31 15.47
CA GLY A 101 -20.04 -26.04 14.20
C GLY A 101 -19.22 -27.33 14.19
N ILE A 102 -18.97 -27.98 15.33
CA ILE A 102 -18.60 -29.40 15.31
C ILE A 102 -19.86 -30.20 15.65
N ASP A 103 -20.38 -30.91 14.67
CA ASP A 103 -21.25 -32.07 14.85
C ASP A 103 -20.80 -33.16 13.85
N PRO A 104 -21.05 -34.45 14.12
CA PRO A 104 -20.02 -35.51 14.13
C PRO A 104 -19.93 -36.34 12.84
#